data_AF-A0A212JTT8-F1
#
_entry.id   AF-A0A212JTT8-F1
#
_cell.length_a   1.000
_cell.length_b   1.000
_cell.length_c   1.000
_cell.angle_alpha   90.00
_cell.angle_beta   90.00
_cell.angle_gamma   90.00
#
_symmetry.space_group_name_H-M   'P 1'
#
loop_
_entity.id
_entity.type
_entity.pdbx_description
1 polymer ?
#
loop_
_entity_poly.entity_id
_entity_poly.type
_entity_poly.pdbx_seq_one_letter_code
_entity_poly.pdbx_strand_id
1 'polypeptide(L)'
;MKNTPHYLPAKPLGLTFLFFLLFIIHLPAQISGDYPYFESFLSATKPTGIEIPKPDQNSVIFSNKGAVLTPAEFDKFGAMYLDNHQFDASAGLFISFEYMTYDGTGGDGLSVFFFDASKTPYIGAPGAGIGYTYNRSANKHPEHSLKRAIGSNAAYLGIAFDSFGNFKKMFYQGEARVNGLPYGFGVTGTSELGPQTDNDVTLRGAMNYTPMMYNSKEVPGMGVGYVGYPVLVTQSTMQNIGHRLKKGSGTDAINYAFEKYNQLSPNTIPFPIKGGHEFERQTDPGYRRAYIELFPNKETGNGGFFISVMIENENRRDTIIYDYEYRERFIYLENAWHDDSGDNNDDEAYPTTPSRRKELIATVPAALKIGFAAATGSFSMEGAKNDKHVIKNLRLILPRAAEAYDDFKPDEFQGTTVFFNPLENDIGYKGTISRVQDPCYECIDGTTFRFVLDDGTQIYDDTSDIIEYIMSDVGIWRYDKTTEIVTFIPTSDFVGEARIRYNIKGGKGDKYPYNQEPYRSAPATIGVNIIVNPNPPGNKFIISNKMTTSRLKK
;
A
#
# COMPACT_ATOMS: atom_id res chain seq x y z
N MET A 1 -6.49 -94.62 38.63
CA MET A 1 -5.24 -93.84 38.73
C MET A 1 -5.38 -92.60 37.86
N LYS A 2 -4.98 -91.45 38.42
CA LYS A 2 -4.91 -90.08 37.87
C LYS A 2 -6.23 -89.29 37.79
N ASN A 3 -6.17 -88.13 38.43
CA ASN A 3 -7.23 -87.24 38.91
C ASN A 3 -7.68 -86.18 37.87
N THR A 4 -9.00 -85.88 37.89
CA THR A 4 -9.66 -84.54 37.85
C THR A 4 -9.52 -83.60 36.63
N PRO A 5 -10.39 -82.57 36.47
CA PRO A 5 -11.85 -82.49 36.66
C PRO A 5 -12.60 -81.78 35.50
N HIS A 6 -13.94 -81.86 35.51
CA HIS A 6 -14.89 -81.16 34.64
C HIS A 6 -14.94 -79.63 34.87
N TYR A 7 -15.07 -78.83 33.80
CA TYR A 7 -15.65 -77.48 33.83
C TYR A 7 -16.50 -77.18 32.57
N LEU A 8 -17.65 -76.55 32.83
CA LEU A 8 -18.75 -76.18 31.93
C LEU A 8 -18.43 -74.95 31.05
N PRO A 9 -19.13 -74.75 29.91
CA PRO A 9 -18.84 -73.68 28.95
C PRO A 9 -19.38 -72.30 29.41
N ALA A 10 -18.56 -71.27 29.21
CA ALA A 10 -18.86 -69.87 29.51
C ALA A 10 -19.65 -69.18 28.38
N LYS A 11 -20.57 -68.29 28.78
CA LYS A 11 -21.39 -67.41 27.92
C LYS A 11 -20.56 -66.26 27.31
N PRO A 12 -20.94 -65.71 26.14
CA PRO A 12 -20.23 -64.60 25.52
C PRO A 12 -20.54 -63.26 26.20
N LEU A 13 -19.48 -62.47 26.39
CA LEU A 13 -19.48 -61.12 26.93
C LEU A 13 -19.83 -60.13 25.81
N GLY A 14 -20.90 -59.34 25.98
CA GLY A 14 -21.28 -58.27 25.05
C GLY A 14 -20.31 -57.09 25.14
N LEU A 15 -19.69 -56.75 24.01
CA LEU A 15 -18.79 -55.61 23.84
C LEU A 15 -19.61 -54.37 23.43
N THR A 16 -19.87 -53.46 24.37
CA THR A 16 -20.56 -52.20 24.10
C THR A 16 -19.59 -51.21 23.46
N PHE A 17 -19.76 -50.91 22.17
CA PHE A 17 -19.00 -49.89 21.45
C PHE A 17 -19.54 -48.50 21.84
N LEU A 18 -18.75 -47.74 22.61
CA LEU A 18 -19.03 -46.34 22.92
C LEU A 18 -18.59 -45.48 21.74
N PHE A 19 -19.54 -45.00 20.92
CA PHE A 19 -19.29 -44.05 19.84
C PHE A 19 -18.99 -42.67 20.45
N PHE A 20 -17.71 -42.27 20.48
CA PHE A 20 -17.32 -40.89 20.78
C PHE A 20 -17.66 -40.03 19.55
N LEU A 21 -18.75 -39.27 19.63
CA LEU A 21 -19.08 -38.23 18.67
C LEU A 21 -18.06 -37.08 18.85
N LEU A 22 -17.03 -37.04 18.00
CA LEU A 22 -16.13 -35.89 17.90
C LEU A 22 -16.94 -34.71 17.32
N PHE A 23 -17.41 -33.83 18.21
CA PHE A 23 -17.83 -32.50 17.81
C PHE A 23 -16.59 -31.77 17.26
N ILE A 24 -16.53 -31.60 15.94
CA ILE A 24 -15.61 -30.66 15.30
C ILE A 24 -16.13 -29.27 15.65
N ILE A 25 -15.60 -28.71 16.74
CA ILE A 25 -15.76 -27.30 17.07
C ILE A 25 -15.09 -26.54 15.92
N HIS A 26 -15.86 -25.85 15.08
CA HIS A 26 -15.31 -24.88 14.15
C HIS A 26 -14.76 -23.72 14.98
N LEU A 27 -13.48 -23.81 15.38
CA LEU A 27 -12.73 -22.62 15.74
C LEU A 27 -12.65 -21.78 14.45
N PRO A 28 -13.24 -20.56 14.38
CA PRO A 28 -12.95 -19.66 13.27
C PRO A 28 -11.43 -19.60 13.06
N ALA A 29 -11.00 -19.74 11.80
CA ALA A 29 -9.59 -19.67 11.45
C ALA A 29 -8.99 -18.39 12.05
N GLN A 30 -7.92 -18.54 12.83
CA GLN A 30 -7.22 -17.40 13.39
C GLN A 30 -6.56 -16.65 12.23
N ILE A 31 -6.91 -15.38 12.06
CA ILE A 31 -6.21 -14.50 11.12
C ILE A 31 -4.76 -14.42 11.58
N SER A 32 -3.84 -14.77 10.69
CA SER A 32 -2.41 -14.67 10.93
C SER A 32 -1.86 -13.38 10.30
N GLY A 33 -0.72 -12.88 10.80
CA GLY A 33 -0.07 -11.68 10.26
C GLY A 33 -0.13 -10.45 11.17
N ASP A 34 0.68 -9.46 10.83
CA ASP A 34 1.03 -8.36 11.72
C ASP A 34 0.12 -7.15 11.52
N TYR A 35 -1.14 -7.28 11.91
CA TYR A 35 -2.14 -6.22 11.81
C TYR A 35 -2.56 -5.66 13.18
N PRO A 36 -2.88 -4.36 13.26
CA PRO A 36 -2.47 -3.31 12.32
C PRO A 36 -0.95 -3.07 12.41
N TYR A 37 -0.33 -2.60 11.31
CA TYR A 37 1.05 -2.13 11.31
C TYR A 37 1.14 -0.67 10.89
N PHE A 38 1.99 0.09 11.60
CA PHE A 38 2.25 1.50 11.33
C PHE A 38 3.74 1.79 11.39
N GLU A 39 4.26 2.50 10.39
CA GLU A 39 5.61 3.04 10.38
C GLU A 39 5.60 4.48 9.84
N SER A 40 6.07 5.42 10.65
CA SER A 40 6.10 6.84 10.28
C SER A 40 7.16 7.14 9.23
N PHE A 41 8.32 6.49 9.30
CA PHE A 41 9.56 6.83 8.61
C PHE A 41 10.09 8.25 8.89
N LEU A 42 9.58 8.95 9.91
CA LEU A 42 10.00 10.31 10.28
C LEU A 42 11.22 10.35 11.22
N SER A 43 11.95 9.24 11.33
CA SER A 43 13.21 9.15 12.06
C SER A 43 14.38 9.17 11.10
N ALA A 44 15.48 9.81 11.48
CA ALA A 44 16.74 9.73 10.74
C ALA A 44 17.43 8.35 10.84
N THR A 45 16.90 7.46 11.68
CA THR A 45 17.40 6.11 11.87
C THR A 45 16.51 5.11 11.14
N LYS A 46 17.13 4.12 10.46
CA LYS A 46 16.41 2.99 9.86
C LYS A 46 15.56 2.28 10.90
N PRO A 47 14.23 2.16 10.72
CA PRO A 47 13.39 1.39 11.62
C PRO A 47 13.78 -0.08 11.68
N THR A 48 13.53 -0.71 12.83
CA THR A 48 13.73 -2.16 12.98
C THR A 48 12.78 -2.89 12.04
N GLY A 49 13.27 -3.95 11.37
CA GLY A 49 12.43 -4.74 10.47
C GLY A 49 12.39 -4.29 9.02
N ILE A 50 12.95 -3.12 8.71
CA ILE A 50 13.14 -2.66 7.33
C ILE A 50 14.47 -3.19 6.79
N GLU A 51 14.44 -3.81 5.62
CA GLU A 51 15.63 -4.26 4.91
C GLU A 51 15.88 -3.44 3.65
N ILE A 52 17.16 -3.12 3.41
CA ILE A 52 17.63 -2.42 2.21
C ILE A 52 18.36 -3.45 1.34
N PRO A 53 17.70 -4.04 0.33
CA PRO A 53 18.30 -5.05 -0.52
C PRO A 53 19.46 -4.48 -1.34
N LYS A 54 20.41 -5.37 -1.67
CA LYS A 54 21.42 -5.14 -2.71
C LYS A 54 20.75 -4.95 -4.08
N PRO A 55 21.30 -4.18 -5.03
CA PRO A 55 22.72 -4.09 -5.40
C PRO A 55 23.54 -3.01 -4.65
N ASP A 56 24.85 -3.00 -4.87
CA ASP A 56 25.87 -2.16 -4.18
C ASP A 56 25.67 -0.62 -4.30
N GLN A 57 24.57 -0.15 -4.91
CA GLN A 57 24.24 1.26 -5.12
C GLN A 57 22.75 1.57 -4.82
N ASN A 58 22.21 1.02 -3.74
CA ASN A 58 20.90 1.39 -3.23
C ASN A 58 20.96 2.76 -2.52
N SER A 59 20.09 3.69 -2.89
CA SER A 59 20.13 5.10 -2.48
C SER A 59 19.27 5.42 -1.25
N VAL A 60 18.63 4.43 -0.63
CA VAL A 60 17.70 4.66 0.49
C VAL A 60 18.41 5.32 1.67
N ILE A 61 17.88 6.45 2.13
CA ILE A 61 18.29 7.11 3.38
C ILE A 61 17.05 7.46 4.22
N PHE A 62 17.20 7.42 5.54
CA PHE A 62 16.14 7.81 6.49
C PHE A 62 16.38 9.22 6.98
N SER A 63 15.31 10.00 7.09
CA SER A 63 15.35 11.40 7.49
C SER A 63 14.12 11.75 8.32
N ASN A 64 14.13 12.93 8.92
CA ASN A 64 12.95 13.47 9.61
C ASN A 64 11.79 13.84 8.66
N LYS A 65 11.96 13.71 7.34
CA LYS A 65 10.91 13.92 6.33
C LYS A 65 10.31 12.63 5.79
N GLY A 66 10.87 11.47 6.13
CA GLY A 66 10.49 10.19 5.55
C GLY A 66 11.69 9.35 5.11
N ALA A 67 11.38 8.17 4.57
CA ALA A 67 12.34 7.31 3.89
C ALA A 67 12.52 7.84 2.46
N VAL A 68 13.70 8.41 2.18
CA VAL A 68 14.07 8.91 0.86
C VAL A 68 14.54 7.71 0.04
N LEU A 69 13.78 7.35 -1.00
CA LEU A 69 14.11 6.23 -1.88
C LEU A 69 15.17 6.62 -2.92
N THR A 70 15.11 7.83 -3.46
CA THR A 70 16.18 8.38 -4.32
C THR A 70 16.41 9.86 -4.03
N PRO A 71 17.65 10.38 -4.13
CA PRO A 71 17.89 11.81 -4.20
C PRO A 71 17.52 12.38 -5.57
N ALA A 72 17.53 13.72 -5.68
CA ALA A 72 17.24 14.46 -6.92
C ALA A 72 18.42 14.43 -7.91
N GLU A 73 18.92 13.23 -8.22
CA GLU A 73 20.09 12.96 -9.07
C GLU A 73 19.72 11.93 -10.15
N PHE A 74 20.45 11.94 -11.27
CA PHE A 74 20.29 10.96 -12.34
C PHE A 74 20.83 9.59 -11.96
N ASP A 75 20.32 8.54 -12.60
CA ASP A 75 20.78 7.16 -12.46
C ASP A 75 20.80 6.64 -11.00
N LYS A 76 19.79 7.02 -10.23
CA LYS A 76 19.61 6.55 -8.85
C LYS A 76 18.51 5.52 -8.78
N PHE A 77 18.74 4.60 -7.87
CA PHE A 77 17.80 3.57 -7.52
C PHE A 77 17.80 3.40 -6.02
N GLY A 78 16.62 3.24 -5.43
CA GLY A 78 16.53 2.77 -4.06
C GLY A 78 15.32 1.89 -3.87
N ALA A 79 15.49 0.90 -3.02
CA ALA A 79 14.46 -0.05 -2.66
C ALA A 79 14.59 -0.44 -1.18
N MET A 80 13.46 -0.70 -0.55
CA MET A 80 13.39 -1.25 0.79
C MET A 80 12.15 -2.14 0.93
N TYR A 81 12.16 -3.06 1.89
CA TYR A 81 10.99 -3.89 2.18
C TYR A 81 10.87 -4.19 3.67
N LEU A 82 9.65 -4.55 4.09
CA LEU A 82 9.37 -4.98 5.44
C LEU A 82 9.71 -6.47 5.56
N ASP A 83 10.79 -6.80 6.26
CA ASP A 83 11.27 -8.18 6.37
C ASP A 83 10.68 -8.94 7.55
N ASN A 84 10.44 -8.26 8.67
CA ASN A 84 9.89 -8.87 9.87
C ASN A 84 8.35 -8.85 9.91
N HIS A 85 7.68 -8.31 8.88
CA HIS A 85 6.24 -8.23 8.83
C HIS A 85 5.67 -8.98 7.64
N GLN A 86 4.65 -9.80 7.88
CA GLN A 86 3.94 -10.54 6.83
C GLN A 86 2.42 -10.49 7.03
N PHE A 87 1.71 -10.62 5.92
CA PHE A 87 0.27 -10.41 5.84
C PHE A 87 -0.41 -11.64 5.28
N ASP A 88 -1.44 -12.15 5.96
CA ASP A 88 -2.23 -13.28 5.48
C ASP A 88 -3.04 -12.87 4.25
N ALA A 89 -2.69 -13.47 3.11
CA ALA A 89 -3.28 -13.13 1.84
C ALA A 89 -4.78 -13.50 1.77
N SER A 90 -5.24 -14.44 2.60
CA SER A 90 -6.65 -14.86 2.66
C SER A 90 -7.56 -13.86 3.38
N ALA A 91 -6.97 -12.98 4.20
CA ALA A 91 -7.63 -11.90 4.93
C ALA A 91 -7.68 -10.60 4.11
N GLY A 92 -6.74 -10.42 3.18
CA GLY A 92 -6.61 -9.21 2.38
C GLY A 92 -5.78 -8.13 3.07
N LEU A 93 -5.65 -6.99 2.41
CA LEU A 93 -4.82 -5.91 2.92
C LEU A 93 -5.33 -4.56 2.42
N PHE A 94 -5.42 -3.59 3.31
CA PHE A 94 -5.62 -2.19 3.00
C PHE A 94 -4.37 -1.41 3.41
N ILE A 95 -3.73 -0.76 2.44
CA ILE A 95 -2.50 0.02 2.59
C ILE A 95 -2.83 1.49 2.45
N SER A 96 -2.22 2.33 3.27
CA SER A 96 -2.09 3.75 2.94
C SER A 96 -0.69 4.27 3.29
N PHE A 97 -0.15 5.17 2.46
CA PHE A 97 1.12 5.85 2.74
C PHE A 97 1.15 7.20 2.03
N GLU A 98 1.87 8.15 2.61
CA GLU A 98 2.14 9.43 2.00
C GLU A 98 3.41 9.34 1.17
N TYR A 99 3.44 10.05 0.03
CA TYR A 99 4.61 10.08 -0.83
C TYR A 99 4.87 11.47 -1.40
N MET A 100 6.14 11.80 -1.62
CA MET A 100 6.57 13.06 -2.23
C MET A 100 7.45 12.75 -3.44
N THR A 101 7.23 13.47 -4.54
CA THR A 101 8.11 13.44 -5.71
C THR A 101 8.36 14.87 -6.18
N TYR A 102 9.57 15.37 -5.96
CA TYR A 102 9.87 16.79 -6.06
C TYR A 102 11.35 17.06 -6.40
N ASP A 103 11.76 18.34 -6.39
CA ASP A 103 13.11 18.85 -6.71
C ASP A 103 13.57 18.68 -8.17
N GLY A 104 12.83 17.95 -9.01
CA GLY A 104 13.19 17.65 -10.39
C GLY A 104 12.02 17.65 -11.37
N THR A 105 12.35 17.39 -12.64
CA THR A 105 11.38 17.25 -13.75
C THR A 105 11.52 15.92 -14.48
N GLY A 106 12.34 15.00 -13.94
CA GLY A 106 12.73 13.78 -14.61
C GLY A 106 11.70 12.65 -14.48
N GLY A 107 12.17 11.42 -14.48
CA GLY A 107 11.37 10.21 -14.25
C GLY A 107 12.15 9.30 -13.32
N ASP A 108 11.76 8.06 -13.06
CA ASP A 108 10.60 7.35 -13.63
C ASP A 108 9.40 7.41 -12.67
N GLY A 109 9.63 7.22 -11.38
CA GLY A 109 8.60 7.23 -10.34
C GLY A 109 8.95 6.28 -9.20
N LEU A 110 7.91 5.89 -8.45
CA LEU A 110 8.01 4.92 -7.37
C LEU A 110 7.04 3.74 -7.57
N SER A 111 7.36 2.61 -6.96
CA SER A 111 6.52 1.42 -6.96
C SER A 111 6.32 0.88 -5.54
N VAL A 112 5.18 0.22 -5.36
CA VAL A 112 4.88 -0.66 -4.25
C VAL A 112 4.79 -2.06 -4.82
N PHE A 113 5.45 -3.03 -4.20
CA PHE A 113 5.44 -4.40 -4.67
C PHE A 113 5.16 -5.40 -3.56
N PHE A 114 4.44 -6.45 -3.92
CA PHE A 114 4.05 -7.55 -3.04
C PHE A 114 4.71 -8.84 -3.51
N PHE A 115 5.25 -9.58 -2.56
CA PHE A 115 5.98 -10.81 -2.84
C PHE A 115 5.69 -11.90 -1.80
N ASP A 116 5.94 -13.15 -2.19
CA ASP A 116 5.79 -14.32 -1.32
C ASP A 116 6.68 -14.17 -0.07
N ALA A 117 6.04 -14.13 1.10
CA ALA A 117 6.72 -13.93 2.38
C ALA A 117 7.72 -15.06 2.73
N SER A 118 7.56 -16.24 2.12
CA SER A 118 8.46 -17.38 2.31
C SER A 118 9.79 -17.26 1.56
N LYS A 119 9.97 -16.21 0.76
CA LYS A 119 11.13 -15.98 -0.10
C LYS A 119 11.88 -14.72 0.29
N THR A 120 13.20 -14.73 0.13
CA THR A 120 14.01 -13.50 0.09
C THR A 120 13.86 -12.87 -1.28
N PRO A 121 13.40 -11.60 -1.37
CA PRO A 121 13.18 -10.96 -2.67
C PRO A 121 14.51 -10.58 -3.31
N TYR A 122 14.65 -10.90 -4.60
CA TYR A 122 15.51 -10.16 -5.51
C TYR A 122 14.71 -8.94 -5.98
N ILE A 123 15.37 -7.79 -6.11
CA ILE A 123 14.74 -6.56 -6.59
C ILE A 123 14.93 -6.44 -8.09
N GLY A 124 13.85 -6.11 -8.80
CA GLY A 124 13.84 -5.96 -10.25
C GLY A 124 14.71 -4.81 -10.75
N ALA A 125 14.68 -4.63 -12.07
CA ALA A 125 15.50 -3.64 -12.76
C ALA A 125 15.22 -2.19 -12.29
N PRO A 126 16.26 -1.33 -12.24
CA PRO A 126 16.10 0.10 -12.04
C PRO A 126 15.51 0.80 -13.29
N GLY A 127 15.40 2.12 -13.24
CA GLY A 127 14.81 2.93 -14.32
C GLY A 127 13.35 2.56 -14.56
N ALA A 128 13.00 2.29 -15.82
CA ALA A 128 11.65 1.90 -16.23
C ALA A 128 11.09 0.67 -15.49
N GLY A 129 11.94 -0.21 -14.93
CA GLY A 129 11.48 -1.37 -14.17
C GLY A 129 11.07 -1.06 -12.73
N ILE A 130 11.43 0.12 -12.21
CA ILE A 130 11.16 0.65 -10.85
C ILE A 130 11.23 -0.47 -9.78
N GLY A 131 12.27 -1.30 -9.84
CA GLY A 131 12.52 -2.36 -8.85
C GLY A 131 11.60 -3.58 -8.92
N TYR A 132 10.71 -3.68 -9.91
CA TYR A 132 9.74 -4.77 -10.01
C TYR A 132 9.98 -5.67 -11.23
N THR A 133 10.02 -5.11 -12.43
CA THR A 133 10.13 -5.90 -13.67
C THR A 133 11.57 -6.26 -13.97
N TYR A 134 11.77 -7.16 -14.93
CA TYR A 134 13.08 -7.37 -15.50
C TYR A 134 13.45 -6.26 -16.47
N ASN A 135 14.75 -6.19 -16.78
CA ASN A 135 15.27 -5.58 -18.00
C ASN A 135 16.16 -6.59 -18.71
N ARG A 136 15.75 -7.03 -19.90
CA ARG A 136 16.66 -7.77 -20.78
C ARG A 136 17.45 -6.77 -21.60
N SER A 137 18.66 -7.13 -21.99
CA SER A 137 19.49 -6.32 -22.87
C SER A 137 20.37 -7.22 -23.74
N ALA A 138 20.89 -6.66 -24.83
CA ALA A 138 21.74 -7.34 -25.78
C ALA A 138 23.07 -7.75 -25.12
N ASN A 139 23.54 -8.96 -25.44
CA ASN A 139 24.80 -9.47 -24.89
C ASN A 139 26.04 -9.06 -25.71
N LYS A 140 25.86 -8.60 -26.96
CA LYS A 140 26.96 -8.24 -27.88
C LYS A 140 27.74 -6.99 -27.43
N HIS A 141 27.06 -6.08 -26.76
CA HIS A 141 27.58 -4.77 -26.35
C HIS A 141 27.82 -4.77 -24.83
N PRO A 142 29.07 -4.64 -24.34
CA PRO A 142 29.37 -4.63 -22.91
C PRO A 142 28.52 -3.62 -22.12
N GLU A 143 28.33 -2.42 -22.67
CA GLU A 143 27.50 -1.35 -22.12
C GLU A 143 26.02 -1.73 -21.97
N HIS A 144 25.48 -2.54 -22.89
CA HIS A 144 24.10 -3.03 -22.81
C HIS A 144 24.01 -4.20 -21.84
N SER A 145 24.97 -5.11 -21.84
CA SER A 145 24.96 -6.29 -20.96
C SER A 145 24.92 -5.92 -19.47
N LEU A 146 25.51 -4.77 -19.09
CA LEU A 146 25.48 -4.23 -17.73
C LEU A 146 24.09 -3.73 -17.30
N LYS A 147 23.18 -3.48 -18.24
CA LYS A 147 21.78 -3.08 -17.98
C LYS A 147 20.86 -4.27 -17.77
N ARG A 148 21.36 -5.50 -17.92
CA ARG A 148 20.59 -6.72 -17.74
C ARG A 148 20.26 -6.92 -16.26
N ALA A 149 18.99 -7.12 -15.95
CA ALA A 149 18.51 -7.39 -14.60
C ALA A 149 17.28 -8.30 -14.64
N ILE A 150 17.27 -9.36 -13.82
CA ILE A 150 16.04 -10.14 -13.62
C ILE A 150 15.00 -9.28 -12.90
N GLY A 151 13.73 -9.61 -13.08
CA GLY A 151 12.65 -9.06 -12.28
C GLY A 151 12.64 -9.65 -10.87
N SER A 152 11.72 -9.17 -10.04
CA SER A 152 11.63 -9.66 -8.68
C SER A 152 11.20 -11.13 -8.60
N ASN A 153 12.09 -11.99 -8.12
CA ASN A 153 11.97 -13.47 -8.15
C ASN A 153 10.82 -14.07 -7.31
N ALA A 154 10.21 -13.28 -6.43
CA ALA A 154 9.08 -13.65 -5.57
C ALA A 154 7.83 -12.81 -5.86
N ALA A 155 7.84 -12.07 -6.97
CA ALA A 155 6.82 -11.10 -7.32
C ALA A 155 5.43 -11.71 -7.48
N TYR A 156 4.47 -11.11 -6.77
CA TYR A 156 3.05 -11.39 -6.94
C TYR A 156 2.33 -10.23 -7.65
N LEU A 157 2.57 -8.99 -7.19
CA LEU A 157 1.93 -7.78 -7.71
C LEU A 157 2.85 -6.57 -7.59
N GLY A 158 2.93 -5.76 -8.63
CA GLY A 158 3.65 -4.48 -8.63
C GLY A 158 2.70 -3.35 -9.00
N ILE A 159 2.76 -2.25 -8.27
CA ILE A 159 1.92 -1.06 -8.45
C ILE A 159 2.84 0.15 -8.57
N ALA A 160 2.92 0.74 -9.75
CA ALA A 160 3.73 1.93 -9.96
C ALA A 160 2.89 3.20 -9.97
N PHE A 161 3.45 4.24 -9.36
CA PHE A 161 3.07 5.64 -9.47
C PHE A 161 4.09 6.27 -10.43
N ASP A 162 3.84 6.05 -11.72
CA ASP A 162 4.80 6.27 -12.81
C ASP A 162 4.59 7.64 -13.44
N SER A 163 5.50 8.54 -13.16
CA SER A 163 5.40 9.92 -13.57
C SER A 163 5.87 10.17 -15.00
N PHE A 164 6.68 9.26 -15.56
CA PHE A 164 7.24 9.37 -16.91
C PHE A 164 6.50 8.48 -17.93
N GLY A 165 5.85 7.43 -17.44
CA GLY A 165 5.01 6.54 -18.25
C GLY A 165 5.73 5.32 -18.81
N ASN A 166 6.97 5.06 -18.41
CA ASN A 166 7.80 3.95 -18.91
C ASN A 166 7.50 2.61 -18.23
N PHE A 167 6.98 2.58 -17.01
CA PHE A 167 6.72 1.35 -16.28
C PHE A 167 5.72 0.45 -17.00
N LYS A 168 4.74 1.00 -17.73
CA LYS A 168 3.78 0.23 -18.55
C LYS A 168 4.28 -0.06 -19.97
N LYS A 169 5.34 0.62 -20.41
CA LYS A 169 5.77 0.65 -21.81
C LYS A 169 6.44 -0.66 -22.19
N MET A 170 6.19 -1.10 -23.43
CA MET A 170 7.01 -2.11 -24.08
C MET A 170 8.33 -1.48 -24.54
N PHE A 171 9.46 -2.04 -24.13
CA PHE A 171 10.77 -1.66 -24.65
C PHE A 171 11.28 -2.69 -25.63
N TYR A 172 11.81 -2.22 -26.75
CA TYR A 172 12.39 -3.05 -27.79
C TYR A 172 13.63 -2.37 -28.40
N GLN A 173 14.71 -2.34 -27.65
CA GLN A 173 15.99 -1.71 -27.99
C GLN A 173 17.17 -2.54 -27.46
N GLY A 174 18.40 -2.23 -27.86
CA GLY A 174 19.59 -3.01 -27.47
C GLY A 174 19.83 -3.02 -25.95
N GLU A 175 19.63 -1.89 -25.30
CA GLU A 175 19.83 -1.67 -23.87
C GLU A 175 18.62 -2.06 -23.00
N ALA A 176 17.45 -2.26 -23.61
CA ALA A 176 16.22 -2.59 -22.89
C ALA A 176 15.21 -3.39 -23.73
N ARG A 177 14.79 -4.53 -23.19
CA ARG A 177 13.71 -5.37 -23.71
C ARG A 177 12.81 -5.79 -22.57
N VAL A 178 11.60 -5.24 -22.57
CA VAL A 178 10.60 -5.40 -21.50
C VAL A 178 9.23 -5.49 -22.11
N ASN A 179 8.40 -6.41 -21.61
CA ASN A 179 7.04 -6.56 -22.11
C ASN A 179 6.15 -5.42 -21.63
N GLY A 180 5.09 -5.13 -22.38
CA GLY A 180 4.18 -4.04 -22.01
C GLY A 180 3.26 -3.60 -23.12
N LEU A 181 2.86 -2.33 -23.06
CA LEU A 181 1.97 -1.73 -24.04
C LEU A 181 2.76 -1.26 -25.28
N PRO A 182 2.37 -1.68 -26.49
CA PRO A 182 3.09 -1.39 -27.74
C PRO A 182 2.70 -0.02 -28.31
N TYR A 183 2.99 1.07 -27.59
CA TYR A 183 2.72 2.43 -28.08
C TYR A 183 3.58 2.76 -29.31
N GLY A 184 2.94 3.10 -30.43
CA GLY A 184 3.65 3.45 -31.68
C GLY A 184 4.36 2.28 -32.38
N PHE A 185 4.08 1.02 -31.99
CA PHE A 185 4.64 -0.17 -32.64
C PHE A 185 3.52 -1.06 -33.18
N GLY A 186 3.60 -1.39 -34.46
CA GLY A 186 2.80 -2.45 -35.06
C GLY A 186 3.39 -3.83 -34.71
N VAL A 187 3.24 -4.30 -33.47
CA VAL A 187 3.65 -5.67 -33.13
C VAL A 187 2.58 -6.62 -33.64
N THR A 188 3.00 -7.64 -34.41
CA THR A 188 2.09 -8.66 -34.93
C THR A 188 1.34 -9.33 -33.76
N GLY A 189 0.00 -9.27 -33.79
CA GLY A 189 -0.88 -9.73 -32.71
C GLY A 189 -1.27 -8.65 -31.69
N THR A 190 -0.91 -7.39 -31.93
CA THR A 190 -1.34 -6.22 -31.14
C THR A 190 -1.87 -5.11 -32.05
N SER A 191 -2.82 -4.31 -31.55
CA SER A 191 -3.15 -3.04 -32.17
C SER A 191 -2.22 -1.95 -31.63
N GLU A 192 -1.86 -1.00 -32.48
CA GLU A 192 -1.33 0.28 -32.01
C GLU A 192 -2.33 0.84 -30.99
N LEU A 193 -1.86 0.98 -29.74
CA LEU A 193 -2.62 1.68 -28.72
C LEU A 193 -2.46 3.18 -28.98
N GLY A 194 -3.43 3.98 -28.53
CA GLY A 194 -3.37 5.44 -28.65
C GLY A 194 -2.11 6.05 -28.01
N PRO A 195 -2.01 7.37 -27.84
CA PRO A 195 -0.75 7.99 -27.40
C PRO A 195 -0.26 7.39 -26.07
N GLN A 196 1.07 7.21 -25.95
CA GLN A 196 1.71 6.90 -24.68
C GLN A 196 1.39 8.05 -23.70
N THR A 197 0.86 7.71 -22.54
CA THR A 197 0.61 8.65 -21.44
C THR A 197 1.77 8.72 -20.46
N ASP A 198 1.74 9.75 -19.63
CA ASP A 198 2.52 9.89 -18.40
C ASP A 198 1.57 10.01 -17.19
N ASN A 199 2.14 10.13 -15.99
CA ASN A 199 1.40 10.24 -14.73
C ASN A 199 0.37 9.09 -14.57
N ASP A 200 0.85 7.85 -14.71
CA ASP A 200 0.02 6.66 -14.67
C ASP A 200 0.15 5.92 -13.35
N VAL A 201 -1.00 5.43 -12.86
CA VAL A 201 -1.00 4.29 -11.94
C VAL A 201 -1.04 3.02 -12.80
N THR A 202 -0.08 2.11 -12.58
CA THR A 202 0.02 0.87 -13.36
C THR A 202 0.18 -0.35 -12.46
N LEU A 203 -0.66 -1.37 -12.66
CA LEU A 203 -0.46 -2.69 -12.08
C LEU A 203 0.26 -3.62 -13.05
N ARG A 204 1.25 -4.35 -12.53
CA ARG A 204 1.90 -5.47 -13.19
C ARG A 204 1.75 -6.75 -12.37
N GLY A 205 1.56 -7.86 -13.08
CA GLY A 205 1.33 -9.18 -12.48
C GLY A 205 2.61 -9.89 -12.07
N ALA A 206 2.46 -11.16 -11.68
CA ALA A 206 3.51 -11.99 -11.14
C ALA A 206 4.56 -12.38 -12.18
N MET A 207 5.71 -12.82 -11.68
CA MET A 207 6.70 -13.53 -12.47
C MET A 207 6.10 -14.80 -13.09
N ASN A 208 6.58 -15.19 -14.28
CA ASN A 208 6.36 -16.55 -14.76
C ASN A 208 7.51 -17.46 -14.31
N TYR A 209 7.21 -18.46 -13.46
CA TYR A 209 8.18 -19.44 -13.00
C TYR A 209 8.63 -20.43 -14.08
N THR A 210 7.91 -20.49 -15.20
CA THR A 210 8.30 -21.33 -16.34
C THR A 210 9.14 -20.50 -17.30
N PRO A 211 10.40 -20.90 -17.58
CA PRO A 211 11.20 -20.22 -18.58
C PRO A 211 10.53 -20.27 -19.95
N MET A 212 10.95 -19.39 -20.84
CA MET A 212 10.44 -19.42 -22.20
C MET A 212 11.01 -20.62 -22.94
N MET A 213 10.14 -21.39 -23.60
CA MET A 213 10.48 -22.63 -24.31
C MET A 213 10.12 -22.49 -25.79
N TYR A 214 11.02 -22.89 -26.67
CA TYR A 214 10.79 -23.00 -28.10
C TYR A 214 11.37 -24.31 -28.65
N ASN A 215 10.58 -25.10 -29.39
CA ASN A 215 10.96 -26.44 -29.86
C ASN A 215 11.60 -27.31 -28.76
N SER A 216 10.99 -27.30 -27.57
CA SER A 216 11.44 -28.03 -26.37
C SER A 216 12.81 -27.62 -25.83
N LYS A 217 13.32 -26.43 -26.18
CA LYS A 217 14.55 -25.85 -25.63
C LYS A 217 14.23 -24.55 -24.90
N GLU A 218 14.90 -24.34 -23.78
CA GLU A 218 14.91 -23.03 -23.13
C GLU A 218 15.52 -22.02 -24.08
N VAL A 219 14.90 -20.86 -24.12
CA VAL A 219 15.31 -19.80 -25.01
C VAL A 219 16.43 -19.03 -24.33
N PRO A 220 17.59 -18.87 -24.99
CA PRO A 220 18.72 -18.16 -24.40
C PRO A 220 18.31 -16.79 -23.85
N GLY A 221 18.64 -16.55 -22.59
CA GLY A 221 18.39 -15.27 -21.93
C GLY A 221 16.94 -14.99 -21.51
N MET A 222 16.04 -15.96 -21.67
CA MET A 222 14.66 -15.90 -21.16
C MET A 222 14.41 -16.95 -20.08
N GLY A 223 15.41 -17.09 -19.21
CA GLY A 223 15.30 -17.89 -18.01
C GLY A 223 14.35 -17.28 -16.98
N VAL A 224 14.24 -17.99 -15.87
CA VAL A 224 13.47 -17.58 -14.69
C VAL A 224 13.81 -16.14 -14.29
N GLY A 225 12.79 -15.31 -14.10
CA GLY A 225 12.96 -13.88 -13.78
C GLY A 225 12.99 -12.94 -14.99
N TYR A 226 13.11 -13.43 -16.23
CA TYR A 226 13.04 -12.61 -17.46
C TYR A 226 11.74 -12.79 -18.26
N VAL A 227 10.72 -13.41 -17.64
CA VAL A 227 9.41 -13.71 -18.24
C VAL A 227 8.32 -13.45 -17.21
N GLY A 228 7.17 -12.95 -17.65
CA GLY A 228 6.05 -12.59 -16.77
C GLY A 228 5.99 -11.09 -16.55
N TYR A 229 5.54 -10.66 -15.37
CA TYR A 229 5.35 -9.24 -15.04
C TYR A 229 4.44 -8.48 -16.02
N PRO A 230 3.38 -9.09 -16.58
CA PRO A 230 2.59 -8.43 -17.61
C PRO A 230 1.91 -7.19 -17.05
N VAL A 231 1.72 -6.17 -17.88
CA VAL A 231 0.81 -5.07 -17.52
C VAL A 231 -0.60 -5.62 -17.40
N LEU A 232 -1.23 -5.38 -16.25
CA LEU A 232 -2.57 -5.80 -15.93
C LEU A 232 -3.56 -4.69 -16.27
N VAL A 233 -3.30 -3.49 -15.76
CA VAL A 233 -4.10 -2.30 -16.05
C VAL A 233 -3.26 -1.07 -15.75
N THR A 234 -3.53 0.00 -16.49
CA THR A 234 -2.88 1.30 -16.36
C THR A 234 -3.89 2.40 -16.60
N GLN A 235 -3.77 3.50 -15.87
CA GLN A 235 -4.66 4.66 -15.96
C GLN A 235 -3.86 5.93 -15.67
N SER A 236 -3.84 6.84 -16.63
CA SER A 236 -3.29 8.18 -16.43
C SER A 236 -4.22 9.06 -15.62
N THR A 237 -3.65 9.79 -14.65
CA THR A 237 -4.32 10.82 -13.85
C THR A 237 -4.36 12.19 -14.53
N MET A 238 -3.62 12.37 -15.63
CA MET A 238 -3.53 13.63 -16.37
C MET A 238 -4.35 13.61 -17.66
N GLN A 239 -4.20 12.55 -18.47
CA GLN A 239 -4.82 12.47 -19.79
C GLN A 239 -6.18 11.74 -19.79
N ASN A 240 -6.55 11.08 -18.68
CA ASN A 240 -7.72 10.20 -18.60
C ASN A 240 -7.77 9.15 -19.75
N ILE A 241 -6.63 8.54 -20.00
CA ILE A 241 -6.49 7.40 -20.92
C ILE A 241 -5.96 6.25 -20.09
N GLY A 242 -6.65 5.11 -20.18
CA GLY A 242 -6.24 3.87 -19.54
C GLY A 242 -6.40 2.68 -20.47
N HIS A 243 -5.68 1.62 -20.14
CA HIS A 243 -5.76 0.32 -20.82
C HIS A 243 -5.72 -0.80 -19.79
N ARG A 244 -6.43 -1.90 -20.03
CA ARG A 244 -6.35 -3.11 -19.21
C ARG A 244 -6.18 -4.35 -20.06
N LEU A 245 -5.62 -5.39 -19.46
CA LEU A 245 -5.53 -6.71 -20.02
C LEU A 245 -6.95 -7.23 -20.29
N LYS A 246 -7.21 -7.59 -21.54
CA LYS A 246 -8.51 -8.10 -21.97
C LYS A 246 -8.78 -9.46 -21.32
N LYS A 247 -9.99 -9.64 -20.79
CA LYS A 247 -10.47 -10.96 -20.32
C LYS A 247 -10.77 -11.83 -21.54
N GLY A 248 -9.74 -12.48 -22.09
CA GLY A 248 -9.91 -13.36 -23.25
C GLY A 248 -10.85 -14.53 -22.94
N SER A 249 -11.76 -14.84 -23.86
CA SER A 249 -12.43 -16.14 -23.96
C SER A 249 -12.19 -16.71 -25.36
N GLY A 250 -11.91 -18.01 -25.47
CA GLY A 250 -11.79 -18.72 -26.75
C GLY A 250 -10.59 -18.35 -27.63
N THR A 251 -10.71 -18.66 -28.92
CA THR A 251 -9.70 -18.49 -29.98
C THR A 251 -9.48 -17.03 -30.40
N ASP A 252 -10.34 -16.10 -29.95
CA ASP A 252 -10.27 -14.66 -30.29
C ASP A 252 -9.27 -13.87 -29.43
N ALA A 253 -8.62 -14.51 -28.45
CA ALA A 253 -7.59 -13.92 -27.61
C ALA A 253 -6.26 -13.61 -28.35
N ILE A 254 -6.22 -13.77 -29.68
CA ILE A 254 -5.00 -13.69 -30.50
C ILE A 254 -4.79 -12.27 -31.07
N ASN A 255 -5.84 -11.45 -31.15
CA ASN A 255 -5.74 -10.16 -31.86
C ASN A 255 -5.60 -8.92 -30.94
N TYR A 256 -5.97 -9.00 -29.66
CA TYR A 256 -5.94 -7.84 -28.76
C TYR A 256 -5.69 -8.27 -27.30
N ALA A 257 -4.46 -8.08 -26.80
CA ALA A 257 -4.15 -8.30 -25.38
C ALA A 257 -4.76 -7.24 -24.46
N PHE A 258 -4.99 -6.03 -24.98
CA PHE A 258 -5.42 -4.89 -24.19
C PHE A 258 -6.71 -4.28 -24.74
N GLU A 259 -7.52 -3.72 -23.85
CA GLU A 259 -8.70 -2.92 -24.18
C GLU A 259 -8.67 -1.60 -23.42
N LYS A 260 -9.41 -0.60 -23.92
CA LYS A 260 -9.50 0.71 -23.27
C LYS A 260 -10.12 0.56 -21.88
N TYR A 261 -9.54 1.23 -20.89
CA TYR A 261 -10.00 1.30 -19.52
C TYR A 261 -10.39 2.75 -19.23
N ASN A 262 -11.70 3.04 -19.17
CA ASN A 262 -12.23 4.40 -18.96
C ASN A 262 -12.85 4.49 -17.56
N GLN A 263 -12.03 4.47 -16.52
CA GLN A 263 -12.56 4.39 -15.16
C GLN A 263 -12.59 5.70 -14.40
N LEU A 264 -11.74 6.66 -14.78
CA LEU A 264 -11.94 8.01 -14.29
C LEU A 264 -13.20 8.59 -14.96
N SER A 265 -14.08 9.11 -14.12
CA SER A 265 -15.22 9.91 -14.56
C SER A 265 -14.73 11.01 -15.51
N PRO A 266 -15.51 11.40 -16.54
CA PRO A 266 -15.20 12.58 -17.34
C PRO A 266 -15.00 13.86 -16.50
N ASN A 267 -15.54 13.87 -15.28
CA ASN A 267 -15.43 14.99 -14.33
C ASN A 267 -14.25 14.83 -13.34
N THR A 268 -13.46 13.76 -13.40
CA THR A 268 -12.22 13.65 -12.63
C THR A 268 -11.29 14.76 -13.07
N ILE A 269 -10.89 15.61 -12.12
CA ILE A 269 -10.02 16.75 -12.38
C ILE A 269 -8.59 16.22 -12.56
N PRO A 270 -7.93 16.45 -13.72
CA PRO A 270 -6.56 15.99 -13.95
C PRO A 270 -5.58 16.49 -12.90
N PHE A 271 -4.63 15.64 -12.52
CA PHE A 271 -3.55 16.04 -11.60
C PHE A 271 -2.26 15.25 -11.86
N PRO A 272 -1.07 15.86 -11.66
CA PRO A 272 0.19 15.15 -11.75
C PRO A 272 0.40 14.28 -10.50
N ILE A 273 0.87 13.05 -10.70
CA ILE A 273 1.15 12.09 -9.61
C ILE A 273 2.21 12.64 -8.66
N LYS A 274 3.19 13.38 -9.19
CA LYS A 274 4.37 13.81 -8.43
C LYS A 274 4.07 14.74 -7.24
N GLY A 275 3.07 15.60 -7.37
CA GLY A 275 2.84 16.70 -6.43
C GLY A 275 3.83 17.86 -6.60
N GLY A 276 5.12 17.58 -6.86
CA GLY A 276 6.13 18.58 -7.22
C GLY A 276 6.67 19.42 -6.05
N HIS A 277 6.16 19.18 -4.84
CA HIS A 277 6.47 19.95 -3.64
C HIS A 277 6.73 19.03 -2.45
N GLU A 278 7.51 19.53 -1.49
CA GLU A 278 7.55 18.98 -0.14
C GLU A 278 6.29 19.37 0.63
N PHE A 279 5.83 18.49 1.53
CA PHE A 279 4.73 18.79 2.44
C PHE A 279 4.95 18.20 3.83
N GLU A 280 4.35 18.83 4.83
CA GLU A 280 4.25 18.27 6.18
C GLU A 280 2.80 18.04 6.63
N ARG A 281 1.83 18.72 6.00
CA ARG A 281 0.41 18.64 6.31
C ARG A 281 -0.42 18.37 5.06
N GLN A 282 -1.61 17.82 5.26
CA GLN A 282 -2.58 17.54 4.18
C GLN A 282 -2.96 18.78 3.36
N THR A 283 -2.93 19.95 3.97
CA THR A 283 -3.27 21.23 3.34
C THR A 283 -2.13 21.85 2.53
N ASP A 284 -0.91 21.32 2.65
CA ASP A 284 0.23 21.89 1.93
C ASP A 284 0.16 21.52 0.43
N PRO A 285 0.60 22.40 -0.48
CA PRO A 285 0.66 22.11 -1.90
C PRO A 285 1.43 20.83 -2.20
N GLY A 286 0.95 20.03 -3.15
CA GLY A 286 1.61 18.79 -3.53
C GLY A 286 1.42 17.63 -2.56
N TYR A 287 0.58 17.75 -1.52
CA TYR A 287 0.18 16.63 -0.67
C TYR A 287 -0.30 15.45 -1.52
N ARG A 288 0.28 14.27 -1.28
CA ARG A 288 -0.12 13.03 -1.92
C ARG A 288 -0.15 11.89 -0.91
N ARG A 289 -1.27 11.16 -0.93
CA ARG A 289 -1.42 9.91 -0.19
C ARG A 289 -2.02 8.85 -1.08
N ALA A 290 -1.38 7.69 -1.12
CA ALA A 290 -1.87 6.54 -1.85
C ALA A 290 -2.67 5.64 -0.91
N TYR A 291 -3.73 5.05 -1.45
CA TYR A 291 -4.51 3.98 -0.82
C TYR A 291 -4.56 2.80 -1.78
N ILE A 292 -4.26 1.60 -1.28
CA ILE A 292 -4.29 0.36 -2.08
C ILE A 292 -5.09 -0.66 -1.30
N GLU A 293 -6.12 -1.24 -1.92
CA GLU A 293 -6.89 -2.34 -1.36
C GLU A 293 -6.64 -3.62 -2.16
N LEU A 294 -6.25 -4.69 -1.46
CA LEU A 294 -6.20 -6.06 -1.95
C LEU A 294 -7.32 -6.84 -1.26
N PHE A 295 -8.49 -6.92 -1.90
CA PHE A 295 -9.64 -7.63 -1.37
C PHE A 295 -9.70 -9.06 -1.92
N PRO A 296 -9.64 -10.13 -1.10
CA PRO A 296 -9.58 -11.50 -1.59
C PRO A 296 -10.78 -11.85 -2.46
N ASN A 297 -10.52 -12.37 -3.65
CA ASN A 297 -11.58 -12.76 -4.58
C ASN A 297 -12.13 -14.16 -4.23
N LYS A 298 -13.07 -14.17 -3.30
CA LYS A 298 -13.86 -15.37 -2.93
C LYS A 298 -15.17 -15.46 -3.73
N GLU A 299 -15.51 -14.42 -4.50
CA GLU A 299 -16.81 -14.26 -5.14
C GLU A 299 -16.90 -14.92 -6.53
N THR A 300 -15.84 -14.83 -7.35
CA THR A 300 -15.92 -15.28 -8.77
C THR A 300 -15.41 -16.69 -9.02
N GLY A 301 -14.81 -17.34 -8.01
CA GLY A 301 -14.16 -18.64 -8.15
C GLY A 301 -12.83 -18.63 -8.90
N ASN A 302 -12.36 -17.47 -9.38
CA ASN A 302 -11.08 -17.34 -10.10
C ASN A 302 -9.86 -17.17 -9.18
N GLY A 303 -10.07 -17.10 -7.87
CA GLY A 303 -9.02 -16.78 -6.89
C GLY A 303 -8.45 -15.37 -7.07
N GLY A 304 -7.35 -15.09 -6.37
CA GLY A 304 -6.64 -13.82 -6.47
C GLY A 304 -7.27 -12.68 -5.67
N PHE A 305 -7.20 -11.45 -6.18
CA PHE A 305 -7.73 -10.25 -5.52
C PHE A 305 -8.55 -9.37 -6.47
N PHE A 306 -9.52 -8.66 -5.90
CA PHE A 306 -9.93 -7.37 -6.42
C PHE A 306 -8.98 -6.30 -5.93
N ILE A 307 -8.46 -5.49 -6.85
CA ILE A 307 -7.47 -4.47 -6.54
C ILE A 307 -8.01 -3.08 -6.86
N SER A 308 -8.02 -2.21 -5.85
CA SER A 308 -8.36 -0.81 -5.97
C SER A 308 -7.17 0.07 -5.57
N VAL A 309 -6.95 1.14 -6.31
CA VAL A 309 -5.91 2.14 -6.04
C VAL A 309 -6.52 3.53 -6.09
N MET A 310 -6.37 4.27 -5.00
CA MET A 310 -6.85 5.65 -4.88
C MET A 310 -5.68 6.57 -4.54
N ILE A 311 -5.76 7.80 -5.02
CA ILE A 311 -4.81 8.85 -4.67
C ILE A 311 -5.59 10.02 -4.10
N GLU A 312 -5.20 10.43 -2.90
CA GLU A 312 -5.58 11.70 -2.35
C GLU A 312 -4.56 12.75 -2.78
N ASN A 313 -5.03 13.71 -3.56
CA ASN A 313 -4.31 14.90 -3.97
C ASN A 313 -4.88 16.08 -3.19
N GLU A 314 -4.07 16.66 -2.30
CA GLU A 314 -4.50 17.77 -1.44
C GLU A 314 -5.76 17.38 -0.64
N ASN A 315 -6.91 17.99 -0.93
CA ASN A 315 -8.18 17.76 -0.24
C ASN A 315 -9.14 16.84 -0.99
N ARG A 316 -8.70 16.18 -2.08
CA ARG A 316 -9.55 15.34 -2.92
C ARG A 316 -8.98 13.95 -3.09
N ARG A 317 -9.80 12.92 -2.85
CA ARG A 317 -9.48 11.52 -3.12
C ARG A 317 -10.13 11.05 -4.42
N ASP A 318 -9.31 10.58 -5.35
CA ASP A 318 -9.75 10.02 -6.63
C ASP A 318 -9.44 8.51 -6.67
N THR A 319 -10.41 7.71 -7.11
CA THR A 319 -10.19 6.28 -7.40
C THR A 319 -9.64 6.15 -8.81
N ILE A 320 -8.39 5.68 -8.93
CA ILE A 320 -7.68 5.60 -10.21
C ILE A 320 -7.88 4.24 -10.85
N ILE A 321 -7.81 3.19 -10.04
CA ILE A 321 -8.09 1.82 -10.46
C ILE A 321 -9.11 1.26 -9.49
N TYR A 322 -10.18 0.68 -10.03
CA TYR A 322 -11.33 0.26 -9.24
C TYR A 322 -11.61 -1.20 -9.52
N ASP A 323 -11.50 -2.01 -8.47
CA ASP A 323 -11.86 -3.43 -8.43
C ASP A 323 -11.36 -4.24 -9.62
N TYR A 324 -10.09 -4.05 -9.97
CA TYR A 324 -9.46 -4.86 -11.00
C TYR A 324 -9.35 -6.31 -10.52
N GLU A 325 -10.00 -7.24 -11.23
CA GLU A 325 -9.95 -8.68 -10.94
C GLU A 325 -8.60 -9.28 -11.37
N TYR A 326 -7.66 -9.36 -10.44
CA TYR A 326 -6.39 -10.06 -10.64
C TYR A 326 -6.53 -11.53 -10.28
N ARG A 327 -6.62 -12.37 -11.31
CA ARG A 327 -6.93 -13.81 -11.23
C ARG A 327 -5.66 -14.65 -11.09
N GLU A 328 -5.77 -15.83 -10.50
CA GLU A 328 -4.62 -16.75 -10.37
C GLU A 328 -4.18 -17.40 -11.68
N ARG A 329 -5.02 -17.36 -12.72
CA ARG A 329 -4.72 -17.97 -14.02
C ARG A 329 -5.30 -17.15 -15.17
N PHE A 330 -4.44 -16.73 -16.10
CA PHE A 330 -4.86 -16.02 -17.30
C PHE A 330 -3.80 -16.08 -18.40
N ILE A 331 -4.23 -15.82 -19.63
CA ILE A 331 -3.32 -15.68 -20.78
C ILE A 331 -2.91 -14.21 -20.93
N TYR A 332 -1.62 -13.98 -21.17
CA TYR A 332 -1.07 -12.69 -21.58
C TYR A 332 -0.18 -12.85 -22.83
N LEU A 333 0.19 -11.73 -23.45
CA LEU A 333 1.17 -11.72 -24.54
C LEU A 333 2.55 -11.34 -24.00
N GLU A 334 3.50 -12.25 -24.16
CA GLU A 334 4.91 -11.99 -24.01
C GLU A 334 5.42 -11.37 -25.31
N ASN A 335 5.59 -10.03 -25.31
CA ASN A 335 5.88 -9.22 -26.49
C ASN A 335 7.28 -8.56 -26.46
N ALA A 336 8.14 -8.94 -25.51
CA ALA A 336 9.56 -8.57 -25.48
C ALA A 336 10.47 -9.64 -26.11
N TRP A 337 9.92 -10.39 -27.07
CA TRP A 337 10.53 -11.53 -27.72
C TRP A 337 10.99 -11.14 -29.13
N HIS A 338 12.18 -11.58 -29.57
CA HIS A 338 12.76 -11.23 -30.87
C HIS A 338 12.88 -12.38 -31.85
N ASP A 339 13.31 -13.57 -31.44
CA ASP A 339 13.34 -14.79 -32.26
C ASP A 339 13.74 -16.02 -31.42
N ASP A 340 13.90 -17.16 -32.09
CA ASP A 340 14.26 -18.45 -31.49
C ASP A 340 15.69 -18.48 -30.90
N SER A 341 16.50 -17.44 -31.13
CA SER A 341 17.86 -17.30 -30.60
C SER A 341 17.92 -16.65 -29.22
N GLY A 342 16.87 -15.93 -28.82
CA GLY A 342 16.72 -15.39 -27.47
C GLY A 342 17.11 -13.93 -27.30
N ASP A 343 18.15 -13.64 -26.49
CA ASP A 343 18.66 -12.26 -26.32
C ASP A 343 19.13 -11.70 -27.66
N ASN A 344 18.88 -10.40 -27.89
CA ASN A 344 19.35 -9.79 -29.14
C ASN A 344 20.87 -9.89 -29.20
N ASN A 345 21.37 -10.38 -30.33
CA ASN A 345 22.76 -10.14 -30.71
C ASN A 345 22.90 -8.89 -31.57
N ASP A 346 21.85 -8.13 -31.87
CA ASP A 346 21.94 -6.90 -32.66
C ASP A 346 21.28 -5.69 -31.97
N ASP A 347 21.43 -4.49 -32.53
CA ASP A 347 20.83 -3.25 -32.01
C ASP A 347 19.42 -2.98 -32.60
N GLU A 348 18.74 -4.03 -33.05
CA GLU A 348 17.46 -3.88 -33.77
C GLU A 348 16.37 -3.24 -32.91
N ALA A 349 15.82 -2.13 -33.43
CA ALA A 349 14.83 -1.28 -32.79
C ALA A 349 13.36 -1.71 -33.02
N TYR A 350 13.10 -2.85 -33.67
CA TYR A 350 11.74 -3.28 -34.04
C TYR A 350 11.47 -4.76 -33.81
N PRO A 351 10.28 -5.13 -33.27
CA PRO A 351 9.86 -6.51 -33.14
C PRO A 351 9.58 -7.14 -34.50
N THR A 352 10.50 -7.98 -34.96
CA THR A 352 10.40 -8.73 -36.23
C THR A 352 9.64 -10.05 -36.07
N THR A 353 9.34 -10.49 -34.84
CA THR A 353 8.58 -11.72 -34.58
C THR A 353 7.26 -11.49 -33.85
N PRO A 354 6.30 -12.43 -33.99
CA PRO A 354 5.01 -12.33 -33.34
C PRO A 354 5.09 -12.45 -31.81
N SER A 355 4.22 -11.70 -31.12
CA SER A 355 4.02 -11.86 -29.68
C SER A 355 3.62 -13.31 -29.33
N ARG A 356 4.10 -13.83 -28.19
CA ARG A 356 3.83 -15.21 -27.77
C ARG A 356 2.78 -15.25 -26.67
N ARG A 357 1.78 -16.11 -26.84
CA ARG A 357 0.78 -16.37 -25.79
C ARG A 357 1.43 -17.15 -24.65
N LYS A 358 1.25 -16.65 -23.43
CA LYS A 358 1.68 -17.31 -22.21
C LYS A 358 0.55 -17.40 -21.22
N GLU A 359 0.40 -18.59 -20.65
CA GLU A 359 -0.38 -18.75 -19.43
C GLU A 359 0.49 -18.30 -18.25
N LEU A 360 -0.05 -17.37 -17.47
CA LEU A 360 0.49 -17.01 -16.17
C LEU A 360 -0.30 -17.77 -15.10
N ILE A 361 0.43 -18.43 -14.21
CA ILE A 361 -0.09 -19.03 -12.99
C ILE A 361 0.38 -18.13 -11.84
N ALA A 362 -0.47 -17.18 -11.47
CA ALA A 362 -0.26 -16.21 -10.40
C ALA A 362 -0.93 -16.69 -9.10
N THR A 363 -0.55 -17.88 -8.62
CA THR A 363 -1.06 -18.42 -7.36
C THR A 363 -0.82 -17.43 -6.22
N VAL A 364 -1.85 -17.17 -5.41
CA VAL A 364 -1.72 -16.30 -4.25
C VAL A 364 -0.79 -16.95 -3.22
N PRO A 365 0.31 -16.30 -2.81
CA PRO A 365 1.13 -16.79 -1.69
C PRO A 365 0.31 -16.84 -0.40
N ALA A 366 0.58 -17.79 0.49
CA ALA A 366 -0.15 -17.89 1.78
C ALA A 366 0.00 -16.61 2.62
N ALA A 367 1.20 -16.03 2.61
CA ALA A 367 1.47 -14.73 3.19
C ALA A 367 2.26 -13.86 2.21
N LEU A 368 1.99 -12.55 2.26
CA LEU A 368 2.65 -11.53 1.44
C LEU A 368 3.51 -10.63 2.32
N LYS A 369 4.62 -10.16 1.76
CA LYS A 369 5.40 -9.03 2.24
C LYS A 369 5.25 -7.86 1.26
N ILE A 370 5.54 -6.66 1.74
CA ILE A 370 5.47 -5.41 0.96
C ILE A 370 6.85 -4.76 0.88
N GLY A 371 7.16 -4.20 -0.29
CA GLY A 371 8.32 -3.35 -0.50
C GLY A 371 8.01 -2.13 -1.35
N PHE A 372 8.95 -1.20 -1.32
CA PHE A 372 8.91 0.07 -2.03
C PHE A 372 10.19 0.21 -2.83
N ALA A 373 10.09 0.75 -4.04
CA ALA A 373 11.24 1.12 -4.84
C ALA A 373 11.00 2.43 -5.58
N ALA A 374 12.06 3.13 -5.94
CA ALA A 374 12.01 4.27 -6.82
C ALA A 374 13.26 4.31 -7.71
N ALA A 375 13.11 4.93 -8.87
CA ALA A 375 14.20 5.06 -9.83
C ALA A 375 14.19 6.46 -10.44
N THR A 376 15.40 6.94 -10.76
CA THR A 376 15.58 8.14 -11.54
C THR A 376 16.12 7.85 -12.94
N GLY A 377 15.59 8.56 -13.93
CA GLY A 377 16.04 8.46 -15.33
C GLY A 377 17.51 8.87 -15.53
N SER A 378 18.05 8.49 -16.69
CA SER A 378 19.47 8.67 -17.04
C SER A 378 19.77 9.93 -17.86
N PHE A 379 18.75 10.61 -18.39
CA PHE A 379 18.96 11.76 -19.29
C PHE A 379 19.20 13.05 -18.50
N SER A 380 20.44 13.55 -18.52
CA SER A 380 20.83 14.82 -17.89
C SER A 380 21.08 15.92 -18.92
N MET A 381 20.53 17.11 -18.66
CA MET A 381 20.94 18.36 -19.30
C MET A 381 21.61 19.24 -18.24
N GLU A 382 22.49 20.15 -18.65
CA GLU A 382 23.14 21.09 -17.72
C GLU A 382 22.09 21.87 -16.90
N GLY A 383 22.19 21.81 -15.57
CA GLY A 383 21.22 22.42 -14.66
C GLY A 383 19.92 21.64 -14.43
N ALA A 384 19.69 20.53 -15.12
CA ALA A 384 18.54 19.67 -14.88
C ALA A 384 18.73 18.85 -13.59
N LYS A 385 17.64 18.66 -12.85
CA LYS A 385 17.55 17.76 -11.70
C LYS A 385 16.55 16.66 -11.99
N ASN A 386 16.83 15.48 -11.46
CA ASN A 386 15.87 14.40 -11.46
C ASN A 386 15.04 14.41 -10.17
N ASP A 387 14.02 13.57 -10.09
CA ASP A 387 13.07 13.58 -8.99
C ASP A 387 13.67 12.94 -7.72
N LYS A 388 13.41 13.57 -6.58
CA LYS A 388 13.58 12.95 -5.27
C LYS A 388 12.29 12.24 -4.89
N HIS A 389 12.39 10.99 -4.49
CA HIS A 389 11.24 10.18 -4.06
C HIS A 389 11.31 9.92 -2.55
N VAL A 390 10.24 10.22 -1.83
CA VAL A 390 10.14 10.02 -0.37
C VAL A 390 8.82 9.36 -0.03
N ILE A 391 8.82 8.44 0.93
CA ILE A 391 7.58 7.92 1.53
C ILE A 391 7.56 8.14 3.04
N LYS A 392 6.36 8.30 3.61
CA LYS A 392 6.13 8.41 5.05
C LYS A 392 4.75 7.90 5.45
N ASN A 393 4.56 7.68 6.75
CA ASN A 393 3.26 7.36 7.36
C ASN A 393 2.57 6.12 6.74
N LEU A 394 3.33 5.01 6.62
CA LEU A 394 2.81 3.73 6.14
C LEU A 394 1.85 3.12 7.17
N ARG A 395 0.65 2.76 6.71
CA ARG A 395 -0.38 2.02 7.45
C ARG A 395 -0.77 0.77 6.69
N LEU A 396 -0.84 -0.36 7.39
CA LEU A 396 -1.25 -1.66 6.87
C LEU A 396 -2.31 -2.23 7.81
N ILE A 397 -3.55 -2.33 7.34
CA ILE A 397 -4.69 -2.79 8.13
C ILE A 397 -5.48 -3.84 7.34
N LEU A 398 -6.34 -4.59 8.03
CA LEU A 398 -7.29 -5.46 7.34
C LEU A 398 -8.35 -4.64 6.60
N PRO A 399 -8.84 -5.10 5.43
CA PRO A 399 -10.01 -4.52 4.82
C PRO A 399 -11.17 -4.51 5.82
N ARG A 400 -11.84 -3.36 5.96
CA ARG A 400 -12.95 -3.16 6.91
C ARG A 400 -12.55 -3.30 8.39
N ALA A 401 -11.27 -3.07 8.72
CA ALA A 401 -10.86 -2.70 10.08
C ALA A 401 -11.49 -1.36 10.48
N ALA A 402 -11.55 -1.09 11.79
CA ALA A 402 -11.98 0.22 12.25
C ALA A 402 -11.07 1.32 11.67
N GLU A 403 -11.64 2.49 11.41
CA GLU A 403 -10.91 3.65 10.93
C GLU A 403 -11.07 4.77 11.94
N ALA A 404 -9.94 5.17 12.54
CA ALA A 404 -9.90 6.32 13.43
C ALA A 404 -9.44 7.57 12.66
N TYR A 405 -10.03 8.71 12.97
CA TYR A 405 -9.76 9.99 12.30
C TYR A 405 -9.19 11.03 13.28
N ASP A 406 -8.38 11.95 12.75
CA ASP A 406 -7.73 12.95 13.60
C ASP A 406 -8.75 14.00 14.11
N ASP A 407 -8.58 14.41 15.37
CA ASP A 407 -9.46 15.34 16.08
C ASP A 407 -8.69 16.55 16.61
N PHE A 408 -8.86 17.69 15.96
CA PHE A 408 -8.23 18.94 16.38
C PHE A 408 -9.24 19.94 16.93
N LYS A 409 -8.89 20.62 18.02
CA LYS A 409 -9.62 21.78 18.52
C LYS A 409 -8.98 23.09 18.04
N PRO A 410 -9.76 24.18 17.93
CA PRO A 410 -9.21 25.52 17.80
C PRO A 410 -8.24 25.86 18.92
N ASP A 411 -7.47 26.94 18.75
CA ASP A 411 -6.59 27.46 19.80
C ASP A 411 -7.37 27.71 21.10
N GLU A 412 -6.82 27.24 22.22
CA GLU A 412 -7.40 27.40 23.56
C GLU A 412 -6.44 28.18 24.48
N PHE A 413 -6.98 28.84 25.50
CA PHE A 413 -6.15 29.64 26.41
C PHE A 413 -5.51 28.81 27.51
N GLN A 414 -4.30 29.20 27.90
CA GLN A 414 -3.60 28.65 29.07
C GLN A 414 -4.52 28.54 30.30
N GLY A 415 -4.46 27.38 30.97
CA GLY A 415 -5.30 27.05 32.12
C GLY A 415 -6.70 26.52 31.77
N THR A 416 -7.05 26.41 30.49
CA THR A 416 -8.34 25.86 30.04
C THR A 416 -8.24 24.34 29.92
N THR A 417 -9.21 23.63 30.51
CA THR A 417 -9.42 22.20 30.26
C THR A 417 -10.14 22.01 28.92
N VAL A 418 -9.63 21.12 28.08
CA VAL A 418 -10.13 20.91 26.71
C VAL A 418 -10.81 19.53 26.62
N PHE A 419 -11.94 19.44 25.93
CA PHE A 419 -12.73 18.21 25.79
C PHE A 419 -12.87 17.80 24.32
N PHE A 420 -12.69 16.52 24.02
CA PHE A 420 -12.78 15.94 22.68
C PHE A 420 -13.77 14.77 22.67
N ASN A 421 -14.49 14.62 21.56
CA ASN A 421 -15.37 13.47 21.28
C ASN A 421 -14.73 12.66 20.14
N PRO A 422 -13.65 11.91 20.40
CA PRO A 422 -12.84 11.34 19.33
C PRO A 422 -13.60 10.34 18.46
N LEU A 423 -14.67 9.72 18.98
CA LEU A 423 -15.38 8.67 18.25
C LEU A 423 -16.47 9.21 17.30
N GLU A 424 -16.71 10.52 17.25
CA GLU A 424 -17.80 11.11 16.45
C GLU A 424 -17.60 10.94 14.93
N ASN A 425 -16.35 10.96 14.47
CA ASN A 425 -15.95 10.84 13.06
C ASN A 425 -15.38 9.44 12.72
N ASP A 426 -15.19 8.58 13.71
CA ASP A 426 -14.65 7.22 13.55
C ASP A 426 -15.63 6.26 12.88
N ILE A 427 -15.08 5.31 12.11
CA ILE A 427 -15.88 4.38 11.31
C ILE A 427 -15.61 2.94 11.74
N GLY A 428 -16.69 2.25 12.12
CA GLY A 428 -16.72 0.79 12.27
C GLY A 428 -17.44 0.11 11.11
N TYR A 429 -17.53 -1.22 11.18
CA TYR A 429 -18.22 -2.05 10.19
C TYR A 429 -19.04 -3.16 10.88
N LYS A 430 -20.03 -3.72 10.17
CA LYS A 430 -20.92 -4.78 10.69
C LYS A 430 -21.31 -5.81 9.65
N GLY A 431 -21.60 -7.02 10.12
CA GLY A 431 -22.04 -8.13 9.29
C GLY A 431 -20.88 -8.95 8.73
N THR A 432 -21.14 -9.71 7.67
CA THR A 432 -20.09 -10.45 6.96
C THR A 432 -19.24 -9.48 6.17
N ILE A 433 -17.91 -9.62 6.26
CA ILE A 433 -16.98 -8.79 5.48
C ILE A 433 -17.25 -8.97 3.99
N SER A 434 -17.44 -7.86 3.31
CA SER A 434 -17.69 -7.79 1.88
C SER A 434 -16.91 -6.66 1.22
N ARG A 435 -16.64 -6.82 -0.08
CA ARG A 435 -15.93 -5.81 -0.87
C ARG A 435 -16.67 -4.48 -0.90
N VAL A 436 -18.00 -4.53 -1.00
CA VAL A 436 -18.84 -3.34 -0.83
C VAL A 436 -19.51 -3.47 0.53
N GLN A 437 -19.20 -2.56 1.44
CA GLN A 437 -19.75 -2.58 2.80
C GLN A 437 -19.90 -1.15 3.31
N ASP A 438 -21.08 -0.85 3.84
CA ASP A 438 -21.38 0.47 4.37
C ASP A 438 -20.70 0.68 5.73
N PRO A 439 -20.27 1.93 6.01
CA PRO A 439 -19.75 2.30 7.32
C PRO A 439 -20.84 2.15 8.40
N CYS A 440 -20.40 1.89 9.63
CA CYS A 440 -21.24 1.82 10.81
C CYS A 440 -20.57 2.59 11.96
N TYR A 441 -20.96 3.85 12.11
CA TYR A 441 -20.45 4.75 13.16
C TYR A 441 -20.81 4.21 14.55
N GLU A 442 -22.03 3.71 14.73
CA GLU A 442 -22.50 3.13 15.99
C GLU A 442 -21.86 1.76 16.35
N CYS A 443 -21.05 1.19 15.46
CA CYS A 443 -20.37 -0.09 15.68
C CYS A 443 -18.99 0.06 16.34
N ILE A 444 -18.49 1.28 16.51
CA ILE A 444 -17.28 1.57 17.27
C ILE A 444 -17.49 1.18 18.73
N ASP A 445 -16.52 0.48 19.29
CA ASP A 445 -16.53 0.06 20.69
C ASP A 445 -15.61 0.94 21.53
N GLY A 446 -16.17 2.01 22.10
CA GLY A 446 -15.47 2.98 22.94
C GLY A 446 -14.71 2.36 24.11
N THR A 447 -15.15 1.20 24.62
CA THR A 447 -14.46 0.53 25.74
C THR A 447 -13.09 -0.02 25.34
N THR A 448 -12.81 -0.12 24.04
CA THR A 448 -11.55 -0.64 23.48
C THR A 448 -10.50 0.43 23.19
N PHE A 449 -10.79 1.69 23.55
CA PHE A 449 -9.92 2.85 23.32
C PHE A 449 -8.57 2.63 23.99
N ARG A 450 -7.49 3.02 23.30
CA ARG A 450 -6.15 3.06 23.86
C ARG A 450 -5.46 4.34 23.41
N PHE A 451 -4.79 5.04 24.32
CA PHE A 451 -3.81 6.02 23.90
C PHE A 451 -2.59 5.30 23.31
N VAL A 452 -1.95 5.94 22.34
CA VAL A 452 -0.76 5.43 21.65
C VAL A 452 0.30 6.53 21.71
N LEU A 453 1.42 6.23 22.35
CA LEU A 453 2.56 7.15 22.44
C LEU A 453 3.36 7.14 21.14
N ASP A 454 4.25 8.12 20.94
CA ASP A 454 5.05 8.26 19.71
C ASP A 454 5.94 7.05 19.41
N ASP A 455 6.43 6.37 20.44
CA ASP A 455 7.21 5.13 20.33
C ASP A 455 6.36 3.86 20.08
N GLY A 456 5.04 4.02 19.98
CA GLY A 456 4.08 2.93 19.77
C GLY A 456 3.54 2.28 21.05
N THR A 457 4.01 2.70 22.23
CA THR A 457 3.50 2.21 23.51
C THR A 457 2.00 2.49 23.63
N GLN A 458 1.22 1.47 24.00
CA GLN A 458 -0.23 1.59 24.18
C GLN A 458 -0.57 1.74 25.66
N ILE A 459 -1.36 2.75 26.01
CA ILE A 459 -1.85 3.00 27.37
C ILE A 459 -3.35 2.65 27.40
N TYR A 460 -3.70 1.68 28.24
CA TYR A 460 -5.05 1.18 28.43
C TYR A 460 -5.20 0.55 29.81
N ASP A 461 -6.44 0.45 30.29
CA ASP A 461 -6.78 -0.24 31.53
C ASP A 461 -8.12 -0.95 31.34
N ASP A 462 -8.11 -2.27 31.28
CA ASP A 462 -9.32 -3.09 31.08
C ASP A 462 -10.19 -3.18 32.34
N THR A 463 -9.70 -2.72 33.49
CA THR A 463 -10.38 -2.80 34.80
C THR A 463 -11.02 -1.50 35.25
N SER A 464 -10.64 -0.38 34.63
CA SER A 464 -11.11 0.96 34.94
C SER A 464 -11.94 1.54 33.78
N ASP A 465 -12.96 2.33 34.14
CA ASP A 465 -13.69 3.19 33.19
C ASP A 465 -12.85 4.39 32.75
N ILE A 466 -11.74 4.68 33.44
CA ILE A 466 -10.85 5.79 33.17
C ILE A 466 -9.49 5.29 32.71
N ILE A 467 -9.02 5.83 31.58
CA ILE A 467 -7.64 5.68 31.10
C ILE A 467 -6.97 7.04 31.24
N GLU A 468 -5.81 7.11 31.91
CA GLU A 468 -5.09 8.36 32.14
C GLU A 468 -3.62 8.23 31.71
N TYR A 469 -3.09 9.28 31.09
CA TYR A 469 -1.68 9.42 30.75
C TYR A 469 -1.18 10.81 31.11
N ILE A 470 -0.08 10.87 31.86
CA ILE A 470 0.52 12.11 32.36
C ILE A 470 1.76 12.43 31.53
N MET A 471 1.76 13.58 30.88
CA MET A 471 2.92 14.17 30.21
C MET A 471 3.43 15.32 31.08
N SER A 472 4.50 15.09 31.84
CA SER A 472 4.95 15.97 32.93
C SER A 472 5.12 17.45 32.56
N ASP A 473 5.55 17.75 31.33
CA ASP A 473 5.78 19.13 30.86
C ASP A 473 4.61 19.70 30.02
N VAL A 474 3.57 18.91 29.77
CA VAL A 474 2.46 19.26 28.86
C VAL A 474 1.12 19.28 29.59
N GLY A 475 0.75 18.18 30.23
CA GLY A 475 -0.55 18.04 30.90
C GLY A 475 -0.98 16.58 31.06
N ILE A 476 -2.25 16.41 31.41
CA ILE A 476 -2.89 15.12 31.64
C ILE A 476 -3.89 14.86 30.53
N TRP A 477 -3.79 13.70 29.88
CA TRP A 477 -4.80 13.17 28.97
C TRP A 477 -5.61 12.10 29.68
N ARG A 478 -6.93 12.25 29.68
CA ARG A 478 -7.85 11.32 30.34
C ARG A 478 -8.97 10.93 29.39
N TYR A 479 -9.20 9.63 29.19
CA TYR A 479 -10.37 9.10 28.50
C TYR A 479 -11.33 8.46 29.51
N ASP A 480 -12.62 8.76 29.38
CA ASP A 480 -13.69 8.16 30.18
C ASP A 480 -14.55 7.27 29.28
N LYS A 481 -14.53 5.95 29.52
CA LYS A 481 -15.24 4.93 28.72
C LYS A 481 -16.76 5.01 28.82
N THR A 482 -17.29 5.64 29.87
CA THR A 482 -18.75 5.78 30.05
C THR A 482 -19.28 6.94 29.22
N THR A 483 -18.54 8.04 29.18
CA THR A 483 -18.92 9.24 28.41
C THR A 483 -18.33 9.26 27.00
N GLU A 484 -17.34 8.42 26.74
CA GLU A 484 -16.54 8.37 25.50
C GLU A 484 -15.79 9.71 25.22
N ILE A 485 -15.53 10.52 26.25
CA ILE A 485 -14.88 11.83 26.15
C ILE A 485 -13.39 11.72 26.51
N VAL A 486 -12.54 12.36 25.70
CA VAL A 486 -11.15 12.67 26.08
C VAL A 486 -11.09 14.07 26.69
N THR A 487 -10.47 14.19 27.86
CA THR A 487 -10.20 15.44 28.57
C THR A 487 -8.70 15.69 28.59
N PHE A 488 -8.26 16.86 28.13
CA PHE A 488 -6.90 17.36 28.28
C PHE A 488 -6.85 18.47 29.34
N ILE A 489 -6.02 18.27 30.36
CA ILE A 489 -5.78 19.24 31.43
C ILE A 489 -4.33 19.72 31.31
N PRO A 490 -4.06 20.90 30.73
CA PRO A 490 -2.70 21.40 30.59
C PRO A 490 -2.07 21.71 31.95
N THR A 491 -0.74 21.60 32.04
CA THR A 491 -0.03 22.20 33.20
C THR A 491 -0.19 23.71 33.17
N SER A 492 -0.06 24.37 34.33
CA SER A 492 -0.34 25.82 34.45
C SER A 492 0.48 26.68 33.49
N ASP A 493 1.68 26.22 33.14
CA ASP A 493 2.68 27.00 32.39
C ASP A 493 2.80 26.55 30.92
N PHE A 494 2.04 25.53 30.51
CA PHE A 494 2.12 24.99 29.15
C PHE A 494 1.55 25.98 28.11
N VAL A 495 2.34 26.21 27.06
CA VAL A 495 1.99 26.97 25.85
C VAL A 495 2.60 26.24 24.67
N GLY A 496 1.82 26.02 23.63
CA GLY A 496 2.21 25.29 22.42
C GLY A 496 1.23 24.16 22.07
N GLU A 497 1.65 23.34 21.12
CA GLU A 497 0.85 22.22 20.62
C GLU A 497 0.91 21.03 21.58
N ALA A 498 -0.25 20.62 22.10
CA ALA A 498 -0.43 19.36 22.80
C ALA A 498 -1.09 18.35 21.86
N ARG A 499 -0.50 17.15 21.75
CA ARG A 499 -1.04 16.06 20.94
C ARG A 499 -0.85 14.71 21.63
N ILE A 500 -1.78 13.80 21.38
CA ILE A 500 -1.68 12.38 21.72
C ILE A 500 -2.35 11.57 20.62
N ARG A 501 -1.90 10.33 20.40
CA ARG A 501 -2.56 9.43 19.45
C ARG A 501 -3.47 8.45 20.17
N TYR A 502 -4.44 7.90 19.45
CA TYR A 502 -5.32 6.85 19.95
C TYR A 502 -5.65 5.84 18.87
N ASN A 503 -6.10 4.65 19.28
CA ASN A 503 -6.71 3.68 18.39
C ASN A 503 -7.92 3.01 19.04
N ILE A 504 -8.75 2.38 18.22
CA ILE A 504 -10.04 1.84 18.62
C ILE A 504 -10.39 0.59 17.81
N LYS A 505 -11.30 -0.25 18.33
CA LYS A 505 -11.90 -1.34 17.56
C LYS A 505 -13.37 -1.05 17.26
N GLY A 506 -13.85 -1.69 16.20
CA GLY A 506 -15.28 -1.87 16.00
C GLY A 506 -15.80 -3.03 16.85
N GLY A 507 -16.90 -3.60 16.41
CA GLY A 507 -17.43 -4.83 16.99
C GLY A 507 -18.14 -4.63 18.32
N LYS A 508 -18.70 -3.43 18.58
CA LYS A 508 -19.46 -3.11 19.80
C LYS A 508 -20.46 -4.22 20.16
N GLY A 509 -20.38 -4.71 21.40
CA GLY A 509 -21.18 -5.87 21.85
C GLY A 509 -20.70 -7.20 21.26
N ASP A 510 -19.37 -7.39 21.21
CA ASP A 510 -18.67 -8.61 20.79
C ASP A 510 -19.02 -9.11 19.38
N LYS A 511 -19.23 -8.18 18.43
CA LYS A 511 -19.52 -8.53 17.04
C LYS A 511 -18.25 -8.94 16.30
N TYR A 512 -18.16 -10.23 16.04
CA TYR A 512 -17.12 -10.84 15.23
C TYR A 512 -17.26 -10.47 13.73
N PRO A 513 -16.15 -10.30 12.98
CA PRO A 513 -14.76 -10.35 13.42
C PRO A 513 -14.21 -9.01 13.94
N TYR A 514 -15.00 -7.94 13.91
CA TYR A 514 -14.54 -6.57 14.18
C TYR A 514 -14.05 -6.33 15.61
N ASN A 515 -14.41 -7.19 16.57
CA ASN A 515 -13.91 -7.14 17.94
C ASN A 515 -12.49 -7.71 18.12
N GLN A 516 -11.91 -8.33 17.08
CA GLN A 516 -10.57 -8.92 17.13
C GLN A 516 -9.48 -7.84 16.96
N GLU A 517 -8.32 -8.03 17.61
CA GLU A 517 -7.19 -7.06 17.54
C GLU A 517 -6.69 -6.76 16.10
N PRO A 518 -6.64 -7.72 15.16
CA PRO A 518 -6.29 -7.42 13.77
C PRO A 518 -7.21 -6.41 13.05
N TYR A 519 -8.43 -6.19 13.55
CA TYR A 519 -9.39 -5.18 13.04
C TYR A 519 -9.33 -3.84 13.79
N ARG A 520 -8.36 -3.66 14.68
CA ARG A 520 -8.09 -2.37 15.34
C ARG A 520 -7.64 -1.34 14.31
N SER A 521 -8.06 -0.09 14.52
CA SER A 521 -7.68 1.02 13.68
C SER A 521 -6.18 1.30 13.72
N ALA A 522 -5.67 1.88 12.64
CA ALA A 522 -4.41 2.60 12.71
C ALA A 522 -4.58 3.81 13.64
N PRO A 523 -3.51 4.26 14.35
CA PRO A 523 -3.64 5.39 15.26
C PRO A 523 -4.05 6.68 14.55
N ALA A 524 -4.96 7.42 15.18
CA ALA A 524 -5.32 8.80 14.84
C ALA A 524 -4.83 9.76 15.93
N THR A 525 -4.80 11.05 15.64
CA THR A 525 -4.22 12.09 16.50
C THR A 525 -5.31 12.98 17.07
N ILE A 526 -5.26 13.22 18.38
CA ILE A 526 -6.04 14.26 19.06
C ILE A 526 -5.10 15.41 19.40
N GLY A 527 -5.48 16.64 19.09
CA GLY A 527 -4.60 17.79 19.30
C GLY A 527 -5.28 19.13 19.57
N VAL A 528 -4.59 19.98 20.33
CA VAL A 528 -4.98 21.37 20.58
C VAL A 528 -3.74 22.23 20.76
N ASN A 529 -3.80 23.47 20.30
CA ASN A 529 -2.75 24.45 20.55
C ASN A 529 -3.16 25.37 21.71
N ILE A 530 -2.32 25.44 22.74
CA ILE A 530 -2.54 26.26 23.93
C ILE A 530 -1.78 27.57 23.77
N ILE A 531 -2.49 28.69 23.83
CA ILE A 531 -1.93 30.03 23.68
C ILE A 531 -2.00 30.84 24.99
N VAL A 532 -1.10 31.81 25.12
CA VAL A 532 -1.10 32.73 26.27
C VAL A 532 -2.44 33.48 26.32
N ASN A 533 -3.06 33.51 27.50
CA ASN A 533 -4.25 34.31 27.71
C ASN A 533 -3.88 35.81 27.68
N PRO A 534 -4.37 36.61 26.72
CA PRO A 534 -4.06 38.03 26.67
C PRO A 534 -4.69 38.82 27.84
N ASN A 535 -5.69 38.24 28.52
CA ASN A 535 -6.43 38.83 29.62
C ASN A 535 -6.58 37.82 30.79
N PRO A 536 -5.51 37.54 31.56
CA PRO A 536 -5.59 36.60 32.67
C PRO A 536 -6.61 37.07 33.73
N PRO A 537 -7.37 36.15 34.36
CA PRO A 537 -8.32 36.49 35.41
C PRO A 537 -7.62 37.25 36.54
N GLY A 538 -7.98 38.53 36.74
CA GLY A 538 -7.36 39.40 37.74
C GLY A 538 -6.91 40.77 37.20
N ASN A 539 -6.72 40.91 35.89
CA ASN A 539 -6.47 42.22 35.27
C ASN A 539 -7.80 42.97 35.08
N LYS A 540 -8.14 43.84 36.03
CA LYS A 540 -9.12 44.90 35.82
C LYS A 540 -8.58 45.87 34.77
N PHE A 541 -9.04 45.77 33.53
CA PHE A 541 -8.92 46.89 32.60
C PHE A 541 -9.86 47.99 33.09
N ILE A 542 -9.30 49.14 33.46
CA ILE A 542 -10.07 50.37 33.56
C ILE A 542 -10.46 50.76 32.14
N ILE A 543 -11.72 50.53 31.76
CA ILE A 543 -12.29 51.17 30.58
C ILE A 543 -12.40 52.66 30.88
N SER A 544 -11.42 53.44 30.43
CA SER A 544 -11.53 54.89 30.35
C SER A 544 -12.45 55.23 29.17
N ASN A 545 -13.75 55.38 29.43
CA ASN A 545 -14.65 56.06 28.50
C ASN A 545 -14.25 57.54 28.42
N LYS A 546 -13.34 57.88 27.51
CA LYS A 546 -13.13 59.27 27.09
C LYS A 546 -13.82 59.50 25.75
N MET A 547 -15.15 59.51 25.79
CA MET A 547 -15.97 60.12 24.74
C MET A 547 -16.44 61.48 25.25
N THR A 548 -15.84 62.55 24.73
CA THR A 548 -16.51 63.85 24.64
C THR A 548 -16.48 64.28 23.19
N THR A 549 -17.65 64.19 22.58
CA THR A 549 -18.04 64.89 21.36
C THR A 549 -17.89 66.40 21.51
N SER A 550 -17.27 67.07 20.55
CA SER A 550 -17.66 68.43 20.18
C SER A 550 -18.06 68.43 18.70
N ARG A 551 -19.37 68.56 18.47
CA ARG A 551 -19.91 69.07 17.21
C ARG A 551 -19.46 70.52 17.07
N LEU A 552 -19.02 70.92 15.88
CA LEU A 552 -19.26 72.27 15.39
C LEU A 552 -20.22 72.19 14.21
N LYS A 553 -21.29 72.97 14.31
CA LYS A 553 -22.27 73.25 13.25
C LYS A 553 -21.78 74.45 12.44
N LYS A 554 -22.13 74.39 11.14
CA LYS A 554 -21.95 75.34 10.04
C LYS A 554 -20.56 75.41 9.44
#